data_AF-A0A6G7BUC3-F1
#
_entry.id   AF-A0A6G7BUC3-F1
#
_cell.length_a   1.000
_cell.length_b   1.000
_cell.length_c   1.000
_cell.angle_alpha   90.00
_cell.angle_beta   90.00
_cell.angle_gamma   90.00
#
_symmetry.space_group_name_H-M   'P 1'
#
loop_
_entity.id
_entity.type
_entity.pdbx_description
1 polymer ?
#
loop_
_entity_poly.entity_id
_entity_poly.type
_entity_poly.pdbx_seq_one_letter_code
_entity_poly.pdbx_strand_id
1 'polypeptide(L)'
;MTKFYIFGNSLKYLILNLGFKKSNYQRIMESLKDLISILSASLAPIVAIFGILYTKKNFDLSRRKRKDELFDRRYKFLKDFEKLWKSTGSESKGATRMSLEWDEIEPFAQEAYFLFGKDIADHIRSYQGKSFDQNLPWVPDSELAKPFHKYLCFEN
;
A
#
# COMPACT_ATOMS: atom_id res chain seq x y z
N MET A 1 69.55 40.43 -46.82
CA MET A 1 68.42 39.59 -47.30
C MET A 1 67.86 38.62 -46.23
N THR A 2 68.01 38.90 -44.93
CA THR A 2 67.69 37.92 -43.85
C THR A 2 66.36 38.18 -43.11
N LYS A 3 65.76 39.37 -43.24
CA LYS A 3 64.55 39.74 -42.47
C LYS A 3 63.24 39.13 -42.97
N PHE A 4 63.12 38.76 -44.25
CA PHE A 4 61.89 38.18 -44.80
C PHE A 4 61.68 36.70 -44.40
N TYR A 5 62.74 35.95 -44.10
CA TYR A 5 62.64 34.54 -43.71
C TYR A 5 62.08 34.33 -42.29
N ILE A 6 62.31 35.28 -41.38
CA ILE A 6 61.87 35.18 -39.98
C ILE A 6 60.35 35.39 -39.87
N PHE A 7 59.79 36.28 -40.71
CA PHE A 7 58.36 36.59 -40.69
C PHE A 7 57.50 35.43 -41.24
N GLY A 8 57.99 34.73 -42.27
CA GLY A 8 57.30 33.57 -42.85
C GLY A 8 57.22 32.36 -41.91
N ASN A 9 58.25 32.14 -41.09
CA ASN A 9 58.25 31.06 -40.10
C ASN A 9 57.28 31.34 -38.95
N SER A 10 57.25 32.58 -38.43
CA SER A 10 56.32 32.97 -37.36
C SER A 10 54.85 32.80 -37.76
N LEU A 11 54.49 33.20 -38.98
CA LEU A 11 53.12 33.07 -39.49
C LEU A 11 52.70 31.60 -39.67
N LYS A 12 53.62 30.72 -40.12
CA LYS A 12 53.37 29.28 -40.20
C LYS A 12 53.09 28.66 -38.83
N TYR A 13 53.83 29.03 -37.79
CA TYR A 13 53.59 28.55 -36.43
C TYR A 13 52.20 28.95 -35.92
N LEU A 14 51.76 30.17 -36.19
CA LEU A 14 50.48 30.68 -35.72
C LEU A 14 49.29 29.97 -36.39
N ILE A 15 49.37 29.70 -37.69
CA ILE A 15 48.37 28.94 -38.44
C ILE A 15 48.31 27.47 -37.98
N LEU A 16 49.48 26.85 -37.76
CA LEU A 16 49.58 25.48 -37.22
C LEU A 16 48.94 25.38 -35.83
N ASN A 17 49.18 26.34 -34.95
CA ASN A 17 48.64 26.33 -33.58
C ASN A 17 47.11 26.53 -33.56
N LEU A 18 46.58 27.40 -34.43
CA LEU A 18 45.13 27.59 -34.58
C LEU A 18 44.44 26.35 -35.16
N GLY A 19 45.05 25.69 -36.14
CA GLY A 19 44.56 24.42 -36.70
C GLY A 19 44.53 23.30 -35.67
N PHE A 20 45.60 23.18 -34.85
CA PHE A 20 45.66 22.23 -33.74
C PHE A 20 44.58 22.49 -32.69
N LYS A 21 44.34 23.75 -32.34
CA LYS A 21 43.31 24.14 -31.38
C LYS A 21 41.91 23.80 -31.89
N LYS A 22 41.61 24.09 -33.16
CA LYS A 22 40.32 23.77 -33.80
C LYS A 22 40.07 22.25 -33.88
N SER A 23 41.09 21.48 -34.24
CA SER A 23 41.04 20.01 -34.27
C SER A 23 40.76 19.41 -32.88
N ASN A 24 41.43 19.92 -31.84
CA ASN A 24 41.17 19.50 -30.46
C ASN A 24 39.75 19.86 -30.00
N TYR A 25 39.23 21.04 -30.34
CA TYR A 25 37.84 21.41 -30.00
C TYR A 25 36.81 20.51 -30.67
N GLN A 26 37.01 20.15 -31.94
CA GLN A 26 36.10 19.24 -32.65
C GLN A 26 36.11 17.85 -32.00
N ARG A 27 37.29 17.33 -31.65
CA ARG A 27 37.44 16.05 -30.96
C ARG A 27 36.76 16.05 -29.59
N ILE A 28 36.93 17.11 -28.79
CA ILE A 28 36.26 17.26 -27.49
C ILE A 28 34.74 17.32 -27.68
N MET A 29 34.25 18.05 -28.69
CA MET A 29 32.82 18.18 -28.96
C MET A 29 32.18 16.85 -29.39
N GLU A 30 32.87 16.06 -30.21
CA GLU A 30 32.43 14.72 -30.59
C GLU A 30 32.40 13.77 -29.38
N SER A 31 33.46 13.75 -28.57
CA SER A 31 33.49 12.93 -27.35
C SER A 31 32.38 13.30 -26.36
N LEU A 32 32.02 14.57 -26.24
CA LEU A 32 30.90 15.01 -25.40
C LEU A 32 29.55 14.50 -25.94
N LYS A 33 29.35 14.52 -27.26
CA LYS A 33 28.11 14.01 -27.88
C LYS A 33 27.97 12.51 -27.66
N ASP A 34 29.05 11.76 -27.82
CA ASP A 34 29.05 10.31 -27.57
C ASP A 34 28.73 10.00 -26.11
N LEU A 35 29.33 10.76 -25.18
CA LEU A 35 29.08 10.60 -23.75
C LEU A 35 27.62 10.93 -23.38
N ILE A 36 27.04 11.99 -23.94
CA ILE A 36 25.61 12.32 -23.78
C ILE A 36 24.74 11.21 -24.37
N SER A 37 25.10 10.66 -25.52
CA SER A 37 24.34 9.60 -26.16
C SER A 37 24.38 8.29 -25.37
N ILE A 38 25.52 7.95 -24.77
CA ILE A 38 25.65 6.77 -23.89
C ILE A 38 24.82 6.98 -22.62
N LEU A 39 24.90 8.17 -22.01
CA LEU A 39 24.13 8.49 -20.81
C LEU A 39 22.62 8.45 -21.09
N SER A 40 22.16 9.02 -22.20
CA SER A 40 20.74 9.00 -22.56
C SER A 40 20.24 7.59 -22.87
N ALA A 41 21.04 6.78 -23.56
CA ALA A 41 20.73 5.38 -23.84
C ALA A 41 20.66 4.53 -22.55
N SER A 42 21.50 4.83 -21.56
CA SER A 42 21.52 4.14 -20.26
C SER A 42 20.38 4.55 -19.32
N LEU A 43 19.79 5.72 -19.52
CA LEU A 43 18.72 6.23 -18.65
C LEU A 43 17.45 5.36 -18.74
N ALA A 44 17.07 4.97 -19.96
CA ALA A 44 15.87 4.16 -20.18
C ALA A 44 15.89 2.80 -19.44
N PRO A 45 16.94 1.96 -19.53
CA PRO A 45 17.00 0.71 -18.78
C PRO A 45 17.09 0.93 -17.26
N ILE A 46 17.76 2.00 -16.81
CA ILE A 46 17.80 2.34 -15.37
C ILE A 46 16.39 2.63 -14.86
N VAL A 47 15.65 3.51 -15.53
CA VAL A 47 14.27 3.85 -15.17
C VAL A 47 13.37 2.62 -15.22
N ALA A 48 13.54 1.74 -16.23
CA ALA A 48 12.80 0.49 -16.33
C ALA A 48 13.05 -0.44 -15.13
N ILE A 49 14.31 -0.63 -14.72
CA ILE A 49 14.66 -1.46 -13.55
C ILE A 49 14.02 -0.89 -12.29
N PHE A 50 14.13 0.42 -12.06
CA PHE A 50 13.50 1.07 -10.92
C PHE A 50 11.97 0.94 -10.94
N GLY A 51 11.35 1.08 -12.11
CA GLY A 51 9.91 0.88 -12.29
C GLY A 51 9.47 -0.54 -11.92
N ILE A 52 10.21 -1.56 -12.36
CA ILE A 52 9.91 -2.97 -12.01
C ILE A 52 10.04 -3.20 -10.50
N LEU A 53 11.12 -2.72 -9.88
CA LEU A 53 11.34 -2.86 -8.45
C LEU A 53 10.25 -2.15 -7.63
N TYR A 54 9.84 -0.95 -8.05
CA TYR A 54 8.80 -0.19 -7.40
C TYR A 54 7.44 -0.88 -7.52
N THR A 55 7.05 -1.32 -8.72
CA THR A 55 5.81 -2.06 -8.95
C THR A 55 5.74 -3.33 -8.12
N LYS A 56 6.84 -4.10 -8.05
CA LYS A 56 6.90 -5.31 -7.23
C LYS A 56 6.66 -5.01 -5.75
N LYS A 57 7.36 -4.01 -5.19
CA LYS A 57 7.16 -3.60 -3.79
C LYS A 57 5.75 -3.09 -3.53
N ASN A 58 5.20 -2.29 -4.44
CA ASN A 58 3.84 -1.78 -4.32
C ASN A 58 2.81 -2.91 -4.37
N PHE A 59 3.00 -3.90 -5.24
CA PHE A 59 2.11 -5.05 -5.31
C PHE A 59 2.06 -5.82 -3.97
N ASP A 60 3.23 -6.08 -3.38
CA ASP A 60 3.32 -6.75 -2.08
C ASP A 60 2.68 -5.91 -0.97
N LEU A 61 2.91 -4.60 -0.97
CA LEU A 61 2.30 -3.67 -0.01
C LEU A 61 0.78 -3.60 -0.17
N SER A 62 0.27 -3.54 -1.40
CA SER A 62 -1.18 -3.58 -1.67
C SER A 62 -1.82 -4.91 -1.28
N ARG A 63 -1.10 -6.03 -1.37
CA ARG A 63 -1.60 -7.31 -0.84
C ARG A 63 -1.70 -7.30 0.68
N ARG A 64 -0.70 -6.77 1.38
CA ARG A 64 -0.74 -6.62 2.85
C ARG A 64 -1.84 -5.67 3.28
N LYS A 65 -1.91 -4.49 2.67
CA LYS A 65 -2.95 -3.49 2.96
C LYS A 65 -4.36 -4.04 2.79
N ARG A 66 -4.62 -4.84 1.74
CA ARG A 66 -5.94 -5.49 1.56
C ARG A 66 -6.28 -6.49 2.67
N LYS A 67 -5.27 -7.19 3.21
CA LYS A 67 -5.46 -8.09 4.35
C LYS A 67 -5.77 -7.30 5.62
N ASP A 68 -5.03 -6.22 5.86
CA ASP A 68 -5.21 -5.35 7.02
C ASP A 68 -6.59 -4.67 6.97
N GLU A 69 -6.98 -4.13 5.81
CA GLU A 69 -8.30 -3.51 5.60
C GLU A 69 -9.45 -4.52 5.80
N LEU A 70 -9.29 -5.77 5.37
CA LEU A 70 -10.28 -6.82 5.62
C LEU A 70 -10.38 -7.17 7.11
N PHE A 71 -9.24 -7.24 7.80
CA PHE A 71 -9.22 -7.46 9.25
C PHE A 71 -9.86 -6.29 10.00
N ASP A 72 -9.53 -5.05 9.66
CA ASP A 72 -10.10 -3.86 10.29
C ASP A 72 -11.62 -3.83 10.14
N ARG A 73 -12.14 -4.17 8.96
CA ARG A 73 -13.60 -4.28 8.73
C ARG A 73 -14.23 -5.37 9.59
N ARG A 74 -13.61 -6.55 9.65
CA ARG A 74 -14.11 -7.68 10.47
C ARG A 74 -14.06 -7.38 11.96
N TYR A 75 -12.99 -6.75 12.41
CA TYR A 75 -12.82 -6.34 13.80
C TYR A 75 -13.82 -5.24 14.16
N LYS A 76 -14.00 -4.24 13.31
CA LYS A 76 -15.01 -3.20 13.48
C LYS A 76 -16.42 -3.79 13.59
N PHE A 77 -16.78 -4.71 12.68
CA PHE A 77 -18.07 -5.43 12.74
C PHE A 77 -18.26 -6.10 14.11
N LEU A 78 -17.26 -6.83 14.59
CA LEU A 78 -17.32 -7.50 15.89
C LEU A 78 -17.55 -6.50 17.03
N LYS A 79 -16.83 -5.37 17.04
CA LYS A 79 -16.99 -4.33 18.07
C LYS A 79 -18.36 -3.65 18.01
N ASP A 80 -18.87 -3.39 16.81
CA ASP A 80 -20.17 -2.76 16.61
C ASP A 80 -21.30 -3.71 17.05
N PHE A 81 -21.21 -5.00 16.70
CA PHE A 81 -22.16 -6.01 17.16
C PHE A 81 -22.06 -6.26 18.68
N GLU A 82 -20.85 -6.32 19.24
CA GLU A 82 -20.64 -6.43 20.69
C GLU A 82 -21.30 -5.27 21.44
N LYS A 83 -21.17 -4.04 20.92
CA LYS A 83 -21.82 -2.86 21.47
C LYS A 83 -23.35 -2.95 21.40
N LEU A 84 -23.88 -3.40 20.26
CA LEU A 84 -25.32 -3.65 20.11
C LEU A 84 -25.81 -4.69 21.12
N TRP A 85 -25.10 -5.82 21.22
CA TRP A 85 -25.42 -6.91 22.13
C TRP A 85 -25.44 -6.45 23.59
N LYS A 86 -24.40 -5.73 24.02
CA LYS A 86 -24.28 -5.17 25.38
C LYS A 86 -25.30 -4.06 25.68
N SER A 87 -25.98 -3.52 24.68
CA SER A 87 -27.08 -2.55 24.87
C SER A 87 -28.39 -3.21 25.30
N THR A 88 -28.48 -4.54 25.21
CA THR A 88 -29.66 -5.32 25.61
C THR A 88 -29.57 -5.81 27.05
N GLY A 89 -30.70 -6.11 27.69
CA GLY A 89 -30.76 -6.66 29.04
C GLY A 89 -31.66 -5.84 29.98
N SER A 90 -31.32 -5.83 31.28
CA SER A 90 -32.11 -5.11 32.27
C SER A 90 -31.83 -3.61 32.27
N GLU A 91 -32.88 -2.79 32.21
CA GLU A 91 -32.78 -1.32 32.33
C GLU A 91 -32.09 -0.89 33.63
N SER A 92 -32.29 -1.64 34.72
CA SER A 92 -31.62 -1.41 36.01
C SER A 92 -30.09 -1.48 35.93
N LYS A 93 -29.57 -2.09 34.86
CA LYS A 93 -28.14 -2.27 34.59
C LYS A 93 -27.66 -1.45 33.38
N GLY A 94 -28.44 -0.46 32.96
CA GLY A 94 -28.10 0.47 31.89
C GLY A 94 -28.37 -0.02 30.47
N ALA A 95 -29.13 -1.11 30.31
CA ALA A 95 -29.59 -1.54 28.98
C ALA A 95 -30.62 -0.55 28.41
N THR A 96 -30.59 -0.32 27.11
CA THR A 96 -31.57 0.53 26.41
C THR A 96 -32.77 -0.25 25.90
N ARG A 97 -32.67 -1.59 25.88
CA ARG A 97 -33.72 -2.49 25.37
C ARG A 97 -33.67 -3.85 26.08
N MET A 98 -34.80 -4.55 26.11
CA MET A 98 -34.87 -5.87 26.77
C MET A 98 -34.24 -6.99 25.96
N SER A 99 -34.36 -7.02 24.63
CA SER A 99 -33.82 -8.06 23.74
C SER A 99 -33.53 -7.50 22.36
N LEU A 100 -32.81 -8.26 21.52
CA LEU A 100 -32.62 -7.91 20.12
C LEU A 100 -33.80 -8.36 19.24
N GLU A 101 -34.29 -7.44 18.42
CA GLU A 101 -35.33 -7.71 17.42
C GLU A 101 -34.73 -8.05 16.05
N TRP A 102 -35.55 -8.65 15.17
CA TRP A 102 -35.08 -9.06 13.84
C TRP A 102 -34.59 -7.88 13.01
N ASP A 103 -35.32 -6.76 13.02
CA ASP A 103 -34.98 -5.55 12.26
C ASP A 103 -33.61 -4.97 12.63
N GLU A 104 -33.14 -5.24 13.85
CA GLU A 104 -31.83 -4.81 14.34
C GLU A 104 -30.72 -5.82 14.00
N ILE A 105 -31.07 -7.11 13.92
CA ILE A 105 -30.12 -8.21 13.65
C ILE A 105 -29.92 -8.41 12.16
N GLU A 106 -30.96 -8.24 11.34
CA GLU A 106 -30.95 -8.50 9.90
C GLU A 106 -29.80 -7.76 9.19
N PRO A 107 -29.56 -6.45 9.43
CA PRO A 107 -28.44 -5.75 8.81
C PRO A 107 -27.08 -6.37 9.19
N PHE A 108 -26.90 -6.75 10.46
CA PHE A 108 -25.67 -7.39 10.94
C PHE A 108 -25.50 -8.81 10.40
N ALA A 109 -26.58 -9.57 10.25
CA ALA A 109 -26.55 -10.90 9.67
C ALA A 109 -26.20 -10.85 8.17
N GLN A 110 -26.73 -9.86 7.44
CA GLN A 110 -26.40 -9.65 6.04
C GLN A 110 -24.95 -9.21 5.87
N GLU A 111 -24.47 -8.28 6.67
CA GLU A 111 -23.06 -7.85 6.64
C GLU A 111 -22.12 -9.01 7.01
N ALA A 112 -22.47 -9.79 8.04
CA ALA A 112 -21.72 -10.98 8.44
C ALA A 112 -21.60 -12.01 7.31
N TYR A 113 -22.68 -12.21 6.55
CA TYR A 113 -22.69 -13.12 5.40
C TYR A 113 -21.61 -12.74 4.37
N PHE A 114 -21.43 -11.45 4.09
CA PHE A 114 -20.42 -10.99 3.14
C PHE A 114 -19.00 -10.95 3.71
N LEU A 115 -18.83 -10.64 5.01
CA LEU A 115 -17.52 -10.49 5.63
C LEU A 115 -16.90 -11.83 6.06
N PHE A 116 -17.74 -12.79 6.49
CA PHE A 116 -17.31 -14.03 7.13
C PHE A 116 -17.96 -15.28 6.51
N GLY A 117 -19.10 -15.15 5.84
CA GLY A 117 -19.83 -16.26 5.25
C GLY A 117 -21.06 -16.69 6.07
N LYS A 118 -21.71 -17.75 5.60
CA LYS A 118 -23.01 -18.21 6.11
C LYS A 118 -22.98 -18.59 7.60
N ASP A 119 -21.94 -19.27 8.06
CA ASP A 119 -21.86 -19.79 9.43
C ASP A 119 -21.95 -18.67 10.48
N ILE A 120 -21.26 -17.56 10.24
CA ILE A 120 -21.30 -16.40 11.14
C ILE A 120 -22.62 -15.66 11.01
N ALA A 121 -23.16 -15.53 9.79
CA ALA A 121 -24.48 -14.94 9.61
C ALA A 121 -25.56 -15.70 10.40
N ASP A 122 -25.56 -17.03 10.33
CA ASP A 122 -26.50 -17.88 11.08
C ASP A 122 -26.25 -17.78 12.60
N HIS A 123 -25.00 -17.66 13.03
CA HIS A 123 -24.67 -17.38 14.43
C HIS A 123 -25.26 -16.05 14.90
N ILE A 124 -25.11 -14.98 14.12
CA ILE A 124 -25.68 -13.66 14.42
C ILE A 124 -27.21 -13.71 14.47
N ARG A 125 -27.86 -14.39 13.51
CA ARG A 125 -29.32 -14.60 13.51
C ARG A 125 -29.80 -15.32 14.78
N SER A 126 -28.98 -16.22 15.32
CA SER A 126 -29.31 -16.95 16.55
C SER A 126 -29.45 -16.06 17.78
N TYR A 127 -29.05 -14.77 17.73
CA TYR A 127 -29.25 -13.81 18.81
C TYR A 127 -30.65 -13.17 18.83
N GLN A 128 -31.50 -13.48 17.86
CA GLN A 128 -32.88 -12.98 17.84
C GLN A 128 -33.65 -13.39 19.09
N GLY A 129 -34.27 -12.40 19.74
CA GLY A 129 -35.01 -12.59 20.98
C GLY A 129 -34.14 -12.90 22.19
N LYS A 130 -32.81 -12.91 22.04
CA LYS A 130 -31.88 -13.05 23.16
C LYS A 130 -31.50 -11.67 23.70
N SER A 131 -31.05 -11.67 24.95
CA SER A 131 -30.56 -10.48 25.62
C SER A 131 -29.28 -10.77 26.38
N PHE A 132 -28.49 -9.73 26.58
CA PHE A 132 -27.29 -9.80 27.37
C PHE A 132 -27.67 -9.83 28.86
N ASP A 133 -27.69 -11.04 29.43
CA ASP A 133 -27.86 -11.20 30.87
C ASP A 133 -26.51 -11.04 31.58
N GLN A 134 -26.32 -9.88 32.20
CA GLN A 134 -25.15 -9.56 33.02
C GLN A 134 -24.98 -10.47 34.25
N ASN A 135 -25.96 -11.31 34.61
CA ASN A 135 -25.87 -12.28 35.71
C ASN A 135 -25.46 -13.68 35.26
N LEU A 136 -25.31 -13.94 33.95
CA LEU A 136 -24.84 -15.22 33.44
C LEU A 136 -23.34 -15.17 33.15
N PRO A 137 -22.48 -15.63 34.08
CA PRO A 137 -21.03 -15.68 33.85
C PRO A 137 -20.63 -16.67 32.75
N TRP A 138 -21.57 -17.48 32.22
CA TRP A 138 -21.29 -18.54 31.24
C TRP A 138 -21.39 -18.11 29.77
N VAL A 139 -21.82 -16.89 29.45
CA VAL A 139 -21.59 -16.35 28.11
C VAL A 139 -20.41 -15.38 28.24
N PRO A 140 -19.18 -15.91 28.44
CA PRO A 140 -18.02 -15.06 28.42
C PRO A 140 -17.98 -14.39 27.05
N ASP A 141 -17.51 -13.14 27.01
CA ASP A 141 -17.16 -12.42 25.78
C ASP A 141 -16.29 -13.28 24.82
N SER A 142 -15.66 -14.36 25.32
CA SER A 142 -14.96 -15.37 24.53
C SER A 142 -15.86 -16.24 23.64
N GLU A 143 -17.12 -16.56 23.98
CA GLU A 143 -18.00 -17.38 23.11
C GLU A 143 -18.55 -16.60 21.92
N LEU A 144 -18.83 -15.30 22.10
CA LEU A 144 -19.25 -14.42 21.01
C LEU A 144 -18.10 -14.26 20.00
N ALA A 145 -16.86 -14.12 20.46
CA ALA A 145 -15.67 -13.99 19.59
C ALA A 145 -15.13 -15.34 19.07
N LYS A 146 -15.45 -16.47 19.71
CA LYS A 146 -14.95 -17.81 19.36
C LYS A 146 -15.16 -18.18 17.89
N PRO A 147 -16.37 -18.03 17.30
CA PRO A 147 -16.56 -18.36 15.90
C PRO A 147 -15.83 -17.37 14.95
N PHE A 148 -15.50 -16.16 15.42
CA PHE A 148 -14.74 -15.16 14.66
C PHE A 148 -13.22 -15.37 14.69
N HIS A 149 -12.71 -16.18 15.62
CA HIS A 149 -11.27 -16.38 15.80
C HIS A 149 -10.58 -16.85 14.51
N LYS A 150 -11.22 -17.77 13.77
CA LYS A 150 -10.76 -18.25 12.45
C LYS A 150 -10.58 -17.13 11.43
N TYR A 151 -11.32 -16.04 11.56
CA TYR A 151 -11.37 -14.95 10.58
C TYR A 151 -10.58 -13.70 11.01
N LEU A 152 -10.22 -13.63 12.28
CA LEU A 152 -9.46 -12.54 12.90
C LEU A 152 -8.00 -12.92 13.19
N CYS A 153 -7.69 -14.20 13.34
CA CYS A 153 -6.30 -14.65 13.40
C CYS A 153 -5.74 -14.80 11.99
N PHE A 154 -4.72 -14.00 11.68
CA PHE A 154 -3.85 -14.26 10.54
C PHE A 154 -2.99 -15.49 10.87
N GLU A 155 -3.51 -16.70 10.67
CA GLU A 155 -2.62 -17.86 10.59
C GLU A 155 -1.67 -17.66 9.40
N ASN A 156 -0.38 -17.84 9.68
CA ASN A 156 0.73 -17.69 8.73
C ASN A 156 0.64 -18.67 7.56
#